data_AF-A0A8T7BN11-F1
#
_entry.id   AF-A0A8T7BN11-F1
#
_cell.length_a   1.000
_cell.length_b   1.000
_cell.length_c   1.000
_cell.angle_alpha   90.00
_cell.angle_beta   90.00
_cell.angle_gamma   90.00
#
_symmetry.space_group_name_H-M   'P 1'
#
loop_
_entity.id
_entity.type
_entity.pdbx_description
1 polymer ?
#
loop_
_entity_poly.entity_id
_entity_poly.type
_entity_poly.pdbx_seq_one_letter_code
_entity_poly.pdbx_strand_id
1 'polypeptide(L)'
;MQIQNMITRVNYDVRNLLVREYSNAADNEITMELKSRIAEMAEPLVAAMFMADEAVITDTMEGSSGFREKFEARGPVDSRGRSLRQLDLSSRLFRYPLSYLVYSPAFNALPEVVKEIIFERFRTILTAANTSEAYTHLENHDRLAILEILEETHPDF
;
A
#
# COMPACT_ATOMS: atom_id res chain seq x y z
N MET A 1 8.67 -12.45 -2.14
CA MET A 1 7.45 -13.16 -2.64
C MET A 1 6.25 -12.87 -1.71
N GLN A 2 6.02 -11.62 -1.29
CA GLN A 2 5.15 -11.34 -0.12
C GLN A 2 3.92 -10.51 -0.45
N ILE A 3 4.03 -9.30 -1.00
CA ILE A 3 2.89 -8.35 -1.08
C ILE A 3 1.70 -8.90 -1.90
N GLN A 4 1.92 -9.44 -3.12
CA GLN A 4 0.83 -10.02 -3.94
C GLN A 4 0.09 -11.16 -3.21
N ASN A 5 0.83 -12.02 -2.52
CA ASN A 5 0.25 -13.11 -1.73
C ASN A 5 -0.50 -12.57 -0.51
N MET A 6 -0.02 -11.48 0.10
CA MET A 6 -0.69 -10.82 1.22
C MET A 6 -1.99 -10.14 0.79
N ILE A 7 -2.02 -9.46 -0.37
CA ILE A 7 -3.26 -8.92 -0.95
C ILE A 7 -4.28 -10.05 -1.15
N THR A 8 -3.84 -11.16 -1.75
CA THR A 8 -4.69 -12.34 -1.97
C THR A 8 -5.23 -12.90 -0.66
N ARG A 9 -4.36 -13.04 0.36
CA ARG A 9 -4.73 -13.56 1.67
C ARG A 9 -5.74 -12.65 2.38
N VAL A 10 -5.47 -11.35 2.45
CA VAL A 10 -6.38 -10.36 3.07
C VAL A 10 -7.73 -10.39 2.35
N ASN A 11 -7.75 -10.44 1.02
CA ASN A 11 -8.98 -10.53 0.24
C ASN A 11 -9.80 -11.77 0.62
N TYR A 12 -9.16 -12.94 0.66
CA TYR A 12 -9.82 -14.20 1.00
C TYR A 12 -10.33 -14.20 2.45
N ASP A 13 -9.47 -13.84 3.40
CA ASP A 13 -9.79 -13.91 4.83
C ASP A 13 -10.91 -12.92 5.19
N VAL A 14 -10.87 -11.68 4.68
CA VAL A 14 -11.91 -10.68 4.96
C VAL A 14 -13.23 -11.04 4.27
N ARG A 15 -13.22 -11.53 3.02
CA ARG A 15 -14.48 -11.97 2.38
C ARG A 15 -15.16 -13.09 3.17
N ASN A 16 -14.39 -14.06 3.67
CA ASN A 16 -14.92 -15.11 4.52
C ASN A 16 -15.47 -14.58 5.84
N LEU A 17 -14.79 -13.61 6.46
CA LEU A 17 -15.27 -12.94 7.65
C LEU A 17 -16.60 -12.23 7.38
N LEU A 18 -16.66 -11.40 6.34
CA LEU A 18 -17.87 -10.68 5.95
C LEU A 18 -19.04 -11.64 5.71
N VAL A 19 -18.85 -12.73 4.96
CA VAL A 19 -19.91 -13.72 4.72
C VAL A 19 -20.44 -14.34 6.02
N ARG A 20 -19.55 -14.67 6.96
CA ARG A 20 -19.94 -15.22 8.27
C ARG A 20 -20.74 -14.22 9.10
N GLU A 21 -20.27 -12.97 9.17
CA GLU A 21 -20.94 -11.92 9.94
C GLU A 21 -22.28 -11.53 9.31
N TYR A 22 -22.37 -11.39 7.98
CA TYR A 22 -23.62 -11.13 7.26
C TYR A 22 -24.64 -12.26 7.41
N SER A 23 -24.19 -13.51 7.50
CA SER A 23 -25.09 -14.64 7.75
C SER A 23 -25.68 -14.64 9.17
N ASN A 24 -25.03 -13.95 10.11
CA ASN A 24 -25.42 -13.88 11.52
C ASN A 24 -26.11 -12.56 11.89
N ALA A 25 -25.93 -11.50 11.09
CA ALA A 25 -26.46 -10.17 11.36
C ALA A 25 -27.83 -9.97 10.71
N ALA A 26 -28.80 -9.47 11.49
CA ALA A 26 -30.15 -9.20 10.99
C ALA A 26 -30.22 -8.00 10.02
N ASP A 27 -29.21 -7.12 10.00
CA ASP A 27 -29.29 -5.81 9.30
C ASP A 27 -28.10 -5.47 8.38
N ASN A 28 -27.23 -6.44 8.08
CA ASN A 28 -26.06 -6.22 7.20
C ASN A 28 -25.21 -4.95 7.53
N GLU A 29 -25.17 -4.54 8.79
CA GLU A 29 -24.41 -3.36 9.20
C GLU A 29 -22.98 -3.73 9.60
N ILE A 30 -21.99 -2.98 9.09
CA ILE A 30 -20.58 -3.18 9.47
C ILE A 30 -20.31 -2.47 10.80
N THR A 31 -20.21 -3.25 11.87
CA THR A 31 -19.94 -2.73 13.22
C THR A 31 -18.51 -2.21 13.38
N MET A 32 -18.29 -1.35 14.38
CA MET A 32 -16.96 -0.87 14.78
C MET A 32 -16.00 -2.03 15.12
N GLU A 33 -16.51 -3.08 15.78
CA GLU A 33 -15.73 -4.27 16.12
C GLU A 33 -15.26 -5.01 14.86
N LEU A 34 -16.15 -5.17 13.87
CA LEU A 34 -15.79 -5.78 12.59
C LEU A 34 -14.75 -4.95 11.84
N LYS A 35 -14.88 -3.61 11.82
CA LYS A 35 -13.85 -2.73 11.24
C LYS A 35 -12.50 -2.89 11.93
N SER A 36 -12.46 -2.96 13.27
CA SER A 36 -11.22 -3.18 14.02
C SER A 36 -10.55 -4.51 13.66
N ARG A 37 -11.33 -5.59 13.58
CA ARG A 37 -10.82 -6.92 13.17
C ARG A 37 -10.26 -6.90 11.75
N ILE A 38 -10.95 -6.23 10.81
CA ILE A 38 -10.45 -6.06 9.44
C ILE A 38 -9.15 -5.26 9.42
N ALA A 39 -9.06 -4.18 10.21
CA ALA A 39 -7.85 -3.38 10.32
C ALA A 39 -6.66 -4.19 10.84
N GLU A 40 -6.85 -4.99 11.89
CA GLU A 40 -5.82 -5.91 12.40
C GLU A 40 -5.35 -6.91 11.34
N MET A 41 -6.28 -7.46 10.55
CA MET A 41 -5.95 -8.39 9.46
C MET A 41 -5.20 -7.71 8.31
N ALA A 42 -5.45 -6.42 8.07
CA ALA A 42 -4.84 -5.64 7.00
C ALA A 42 -3.49 -5.03 7.38
N GLU A 43 -3.20 -4.81 8.67
CA GLU A 43 -1.98 -4.13 9.13
C GLU A 43 -0.67 -4.77 8.59
N PRO A 44 -0.51 -6.11 8.54
CA PRO A 44 0.69 -6.69 7.93
C PRO A 44 0.84 -6.32 6.45
N LEU A 45 -0.27 -6.27 5.71
CA LEU A 45 -0.26 -5.84 4.32
C LEU A 45 0.12 -4.36 4.23
N VAL A 46 -0.40 -3.50 5.10
CA VAL A 46 -0.02 -2.07 5.15
C VAL A 46 1.48 -1.90 5.38
N ALA A 47 2.04 -2.58 6.39
CA ALA A 47 3.48 -2.51 6.68
C ALA A 47 4.33 -2.98 5.48
N ALA A 48 3.92 -4.08 4.83
CA ALA A 48 4.57 -4.59 3.64
C ALA A 48 4.44 -3.63 2.44
N MET A 49 3.31 -2.95 2.28
CA MET A 49 3.11 -1.94 1.22
C MET A 49 4.07 -0.77 1.40
N PHE A 50 4.31 -0.32 2.64
CA PHE A 50 5.29 0.73 2.97
C PHE A 50 6.74 0.24 3.05
N MET A 51 7.04 -1.00 2.62
CA MET A 51 8.41 -1.52 2.56
C MET A 51 9.12 -1.50 3.94
N ALA A 52 8.36 -1.67 5.03
CA ALA A 52 8.87 -1.57 6.41
C ALA A 52 10.06 -2.51 6.71
N ASP A 53 10.09 -3.69 6.08
CA ASP A 53 11.15 -4.70 6.27
C ASP A 53 12.04 -4.86 5.02
N GLU A 54 12.08 -3.87 4.12
CA GLU A 54 12.87 -4.02 2.89
C GLU A 54 14.38 -3.91 3.16
N ALA A 55 15.16 -4.81 2.54
CA ALA A 55 16.60 -4.81 2.68
C ALA A 55 17.22 -3.57 2.00
N VAL A 56 18.14 -2.91 2.70
CA VAL A 56 18.92 -1.80 2.14
C VAL A 56 19.76 -2.30 0.97
N ILE A 57 19.75 -1.56 -0.14
CA ILE A 57 20.62 -1.85 -1.27
C ILE A 57 22.04 -1.40 -0.90
N THR A 58 22.97 -2.35 -0.77
CA THR A 58 24.37 -2.08 -0.38
C THR A 58 25.32 -1.95 -1.56
N ASP A 59 24.88 -2.25 -2.78
CA ASP A 59 25.67 -2.12 -4.01
C ASP A 59 24.77 -1.65 -5.16
N THR A 60 25.31 -0.82 -6.05
CA THR A 60 24.51 -0.17 -7.10
C THR A 60 23.99 -1.22 -8.08
N MET A 61 22.67 -1.31 -8.21
CA MET A 61 22.06 -2.18 -9.21
C MET A 61 21.96 -1.46 -10.55
N GLU A 62 22.82 -1.81 -11.51
CA GLU A 62 22.68 -1.33 -12.88
C GLU A 62 21.46 -2.01 -13.55
N GLY A 63 20.41 -1.23 -13.81
CA GLY A 63 19.26 -1.71 -14.56
C GLY A 63 19.67 -2.09 -15.99
N SER A 64 19.31 -3.29 -16.43
CA SER A 64 19.51 -3.67 -17.84
C SER A 64 18.82 -2.67 -18.75
N SER A 65 19.55 -2.14 -19.74
CA SER A 65 19.07 -1.08 -20.65
C SER A 65 17.64 -1.33 -21.15
N GLY A 66 16.70 -0.43 -20.88
CA GLY A 66 15.32 -0.49 -21.38
C GLY A 66 14.29 -1.13 -20.44
N PHE A 67 14.69 -1.85 -19.39
CA PHE A 67 13.72 -2.41 -18.44
C PHE A 67 13.17 -1.34 -17.50
N ARG A 68 14.04 -0.47 -16.96
CA ARG A 68 13.67 0.61 -16.04
C ARG A 68 12.62 1.52 -16.67
N GLU A 69 12.89 2.00 -17.88
CA GLU A 69 12.01 2.93 -18.60
C GLU A 69 10.64 2.29 -18.85
N LYS A 70 10.62 1.02 -19.29
CA LYS A 70 9.38 0.28 -19.52
C LYS A 70 8.62 -0.01 -18.24
N PHE A 71 9.31 -0.19 -17.12
CA PHE A 71 8.68 -0.45 -15.83
C PHE A 71 8.06 0.83 -15.26
N GLU A 72 8.83 1.93 -15.21
CA GLU A 72 8.39 3.22 -14.69
C GLU A 72 7.21 3.79 -15.48
N ALA A 73 7.18 3.61 -16.82
CA ALA A 73 6.11 4.10 -17.68
C ALA A 73 4.76 3.37 -17.54
N ARG A 74 4.67 2.26 -16.79
CA ARG A 74 3.42 1.48 -16.63
C ARG A 74 2.50 1.98 -15.51
N GLY A 75 2.95 2.94 -14.74
CA GLY A 75 2.23 3.46 -13.58
C GLY A 75 1.57 4.80 -13.91
N PRO A 76 0.56 5.21 -13.13
CA PRO A 76 0.11 6.58 -13.21
C PRO A 76 1.25 7.51 -12.76
N VAL A 77 1.19 8.73 -13.26
CA VAL A 77 2.15 9.79 -13.00
C VAL A 77 1.36 11.00 -12.54
N ASP A 78 1.81 11.65 -11.48
CA ASP A 78 1.17 12.87 -10.97
C ASP A 78 1.50 14.08 -11.87
N SER A 79 0.90 15.24 -11.57
CA SER A 79 1.13 16.48 -12.32
C SER A 79 2.59 16.97 -12.30
N ARG A 80 3.42 16.45 -11.38
CA ARG A 80 4.84 16.76 -11.23
C ARG A 80 5.76 15.71 -11.88
N GLY A 81 5.22 14.71 -12.56
CA GLY A 81 6.04 13.68 -13.21
C GLY A 81 6.53 12.58 -12.27
N ARG A 82 5.96 12.45 -11.07
CA ARG A 82 6.35 11.45 -10.05
C ARG A 82 5.46 10.22 -10.14
N SER A 83 6.01 9.05 -9.82
CA SER A 83 5.25 7.78 -9.81
C SER A 83 5.79 6.83 -8.76
N LEU A 84 4.92 6.05 -8.12
CA LEU A 84 5.30 4.97 -7.19
C LEU A 84 6.08 3.84 -7.89
N ARG A 85 6.17 3.84 -9.22
CA ARG A 85 7.03 2.92 -9.97
C ARG A 85 8.44 3.42 -10.19
N GLN A 86 8.75 4.69 -9.88
CA GLN A 86 10.10 5.23 -10.07
C GLN A 86 11.09 4.47 -9.21
N LEU A 87 12.16 3.96 -9.84
CA LEU A 87 13.21 3.23 -9.17
C LEU A 87 14.32 4.21 -8.76
N ASP A 88 14.94 3.99 -7.60
CA ASP A 88 16.16 4.69 -7.20
C ASP A 88 17.39 3.84 -7.55
N LEU A 89 17.40 2.57 -7.11
CA LEU A 89 18.46 1.55 -7.32
C LEU A 89 19.84 1.92 -6.76
N SER A 90 19.96 3.08 -6.10
CA SER A 90 21.20 3.55 -5.48
C SER A 90 21.20 3.28 -3.98
N SER A 91 20.13 3.65 -3.27
CA SER A 91 20.00 3.46 -1.81
C SER A 91 18.83 2.54 -1.44
N ARG A 92 17.83 2.47 -2.31
CA ARG A 92 16.59 1.68 -2.15
C ARG A 92 16.02 1.28 -3.50
N LEU A 93 15.11 0.30 -3.51
CA LEU A 93 14.53 -0.21 -4.75
C LEU A 93 13.66 0.87 -5.44
N PHE A 94 12.72 1.43 -4.69
CA PHE A 94 11.80 2.46 -5.18
C PHE A 94 12.18 3.84 -4.65
N ARG A 95 12.04 4.86 -5.50
CA ARG A 95 12.26 6.26 -5.12
C ARG A 95 11.28 6.70 -4.03
N TYR A 96 10.04 6.21 -4.07
CA TYR A 96 9.03 6.46 -3.04
C TYR A 96 8.71 5.13 -2.34
N PRO A 97 8.96 4.99 -1.04
CA PRO A 97 8.79 3.74 -0.27
C PRO A 97 7.32 3.37 -0.02
N LEU A 98 6.55 3.22 -1.10
CA LEU A 98 5.22 2.62 -1.13
C LEU A 98 5.10 1.77 -2.39
N SER A 99 4.60 0.55 -2.24
CA SER A 99 4.50 -0.40 -3.35
C SER A 99 3.55 0.09 -4.44
N TYR A 100 4.02 0.08 -5.68
CA TYR A 100 3.19 0.32 -6.87
C TYR A 100 2.00 -0.65 -7.00
N LEU A 101 1.97 -1.74 -6.22
CA LEU A 101 0.89 -2.71 -6.19
C LEU A 101 -0.42 -2.17 -5.65
N VAL A 102 -0.42 -0.96 -5.08
CA VAL A 102 -1.66 -0.22 -4.79
C VAL A 102 -2.52 -0.04 -6.04
N TYR A 103 -1.90 0.09 -7.23
CA TYR A 103 -2.58 0.18 -8.52
C TYR A 103 -2.88 -1.17 -9.17
N SER A 104 -2.61 -2.29 -8.49
CA SER A 104 -2.77 -3.60 -9.10
C SER A 104 -4.25 -4.02 -9.15
N PRO A 105 -4.66 -4.81 -10.16
CA PRO A 105 -6.01 -5.37 -10.20
C PRO A 105 -6.38 -6.16 -8.94
N ALA A 106 -5.40 -6.82 -8.31
CA ALA A 106 -5.60 -7.57 -7.08
C ALA A 106 -5.94 -6.66 -5.90
N PHE A 107 -5.28 -5.50 -5.78
CA PHE A 107 -5.58 -4.51 -4.73
C PHE A 107 -6.96 -3.88 -4.98
N ASN A 108 -7.26 -3.50 -6.21
CA ASN A 108 -8.56 -2.92 -6.58
C ASN A 108 -9.74 -3.90 -6.37
N ALA A 109 -9.48 -5.20 -6.37
CA ALA A 109 -10.49 -6.24 -6.13
C ALA A 109 -10.76 -6.53 -4.64
N LEU A 110 -10.04 -5.86 -3.72
CA LEU A 110 -10.32 -5.92 -2.29
C LEU A 110 -11.74 -5.38 -2.00
N PRO A 111 -12.44 -5.91 -0.99
CA PRO A 111 -13.72 -5.36 -0.56
C PRO A 111 -13.59 -3.88 -0.19
N GLU A 112 -14.62 -3.08 -0.46
CA GLU A 112 -14.56 -1.61 -0.29
C GLU A 112 -14.14 -1.20 1.13
N VAL A 113 -14.77 -1.80 2.15
CA VAL A 113 -14.42 -1.58 3.56
C VAL A 113 -12.94 -1.83 3.87
N VAL A 114 -12.29 -2.77 3.17
CA VAL A 114 -10.87 -3.06 3.36
C VAL A 114 -10.02 -1.95 2.74
N LYS A 115 -10.37 -1.49 1.53
CA LYS A 115 -9.67 -0.39 0.87
C LYS A 115 -9.78 0.90 1.68
N GLU A 116 -10.98 1.24 2.17
CA GLU A 116 -11.21 2.39 3.05
C GLU A 116 -10.29 2.35 4.28
N ILE A 117 -10.29 1.23 5.02
CA ILE A 117 -9.46 1.03 6.20
C ILE A 117 -7.96 1.15 5.85
N ILE A 118 -7.52 0.54 4.76
CA ILE A 118 -6.12 0.62 4.32
C ILE A 118 -5.75 2.07 3.96
N PHE A 119 -6.60 2.80 3.25
CA PHE A 119 -6.32 4.18 2.85
C PHE A 119 -6.38 5.17 4.02
N GLU A 120 -7.30 5.00 4.97
CA GLU A 120 -7.27 5.74 6.24
C GLU A 120 -5.96 5.48 6.99
N ARG A 121 -5.52 4.22 7.02
CA ARG A 121 -4.24 3.85 7.64
C ARG A 121 -3.05 4.45 6.89
N PHE A 122 -3.06 4.47 5.56
CA PHE A 122 -2.05 5.14 4.74
C PHE A 122 -1.98 6.63 5.07
N ARG A 123 -3.12 7.34 5.06
CA ARG A 123 -3.17 8.77 5.42
C ARG A 123 -2.63 9.00 6.83
N THR A 124 -2.96 8.13 7.78
CA THR A 124 -2.44 8.21 9.15
C THR A 124 -0.91 8.07 9.18
N ILE A 125 -0.35 7.11 8.45
CA ILE A 125 1.10 6.91 8.37
C ILE A 125 1.77 8.10 7.68
N LEU A 126 1.18 8.65 6.62
CA LEU A 126 1.76 9.72 5.81
C LEU A 126 1.66 11.10 6.47
N THR A 127 0.63 11.35 7.30
CA THR A 127 0.40 12.67 7.92
C THR A 127 0.83 12.74 9.38
N ALA A 128 0.76 11.64 10.13
CA ALA A 128 1.19 11.65 11.52
C ALA A 128 2.72 11.68 11.60
N ALA A 129 3.25 12.43 12.58
CA ALA A 129 4.58 12.21 13.12
C ALA A 129 4.59 10.85 13.84
N ASN A 130 4.50 9.77 13.08
CA ASN A 130 4.23 8.44 13.60
C ASN A 130 5.49 7.92 14.31
N THR A 131 5.32 7.49 15.57
CA THR A 131 6.39 7.03 16.46
C THR A 131 6.65 5.52 16.35
N SER A 132 5.93 4.81 15.45
CA SER A 132 6.12 3.38 15.27
C SER A 132 7.45 3.08 14.58
N GLU A 133 8.25 2.19 15.18
CA GLU A 133 9.56 1.75 14.68
C GLU A 133 9.51 1.26 13.22
N ALA A 134 8.39 0.66 12.81
CA ALA A 134 8.17 0.08 11.48
C ALA A 134 8.14 1.12 10.33
N TYR A 135 8.00 2.41 10.63
CA TYR A 135 7.91 3.47 9.62
C TYR A 135 9.01 4.52 9.76
N THR A 136 10.08 4.21 10.50
CA THR A 136 11.19 5.14 10.76
C THR A 136 12.02 5.46 9.51
N HIS A 137 12.01 4.58 8.51
CA HIS A 137 12.66 4.78 7.20
C HIS A 137 11.90 5.77 6.30
N LEU A 138 10.64 6.09 6.59
CA LEU A 138 9.85 7.05 5.83
C LEU A 138 10.19 8.47 6.29
N GLU A 139 11.06 9.14 5.54
CA GLU A 139 11.38 10.54 5.74
C GLU A 139 10.16 11.45 5.45
N ASN A 140 10.13 12.65 6.04
CA ASN A 140 9.02 13.60 5.85
C ASN A 140 8.78 13.96 4.37
N HIS A 141 9.85 14.05 3.59
CA HIS A 141 9.75 14.37 2.17
C HIS A 141 9.13 13.21 1.37
N ASP A 142 9.44 11.96 1.74
CA ASP A 142 8.86 10.76 1.14
C ASP A 142 7.37 10.67 1.49
N ARG A 143 7.00 10.91 2.75
CA ARG A 143 5.60 10.90 3.20
C ARG A 143 4.74 11.89 2.42
N LEU A 144 5.20 13.13 2.32
CA LEU A 144 4.49 14.17 1.57
C LEU A 144 4.37 13.78 0.10
N ALA A 145 5.46 13.32 -0.52
CA ALA A 145 5.44 12.94 -1.93
C ALA A 145 4.49 11.77 -2.21
N ILE A 146 4.47 10.74 -1.36
CA ILE A 146 3.57 9.59 -1.50
C ILE A 146 2.12 10.04 -1.35
N LEU A 147 1.81 10.88 -0.35
CA LEU A 147 0.46 11.39 -0.12
C LEU A 147 -0.08 12.11 -1.36
N GLU A 148 0.69 13.07 -1.87
CA GLU A 148 0.32 13.86 -3.04
C GLU A 148 0.19 13.00 -4.31
N ILE A 149 1.08 12.02 -4.51
CA ILE A 149 0.98 11.09 -5.64
C ILE A 149 -0.35 10.32 -5.55
N LEU A 150 -0.67 9.76 -4.38
CA LEU A 150 -1.90 8.98 -4.23
C LEU A 150 -3.15 9.84 -4.41
N GLU A 151 -3.20 11.05 -3.84
CA GLU A 151 -4.32 12.00 -3.99
C GLU A 151 -4.55 12.38 -5.46
N GLU A 152 -3.49 12.53 -6.26
CA GLU A 152 -3.60 12.90 -7.67
C GLU A 152 -3.89 11.70 -8.59
N THR A 153 -3.53 10.47 -8.19
CA THR A 153 -3.47 9.33 -9.12
C THR A 153 -4.29 8.10 -8.74
N HIS A 154 -4.78 8.00 -7.51
CA HIS A 154 -5.60 6.86 -7.07
C HIS A 154 -7.05 7.32 -6.79
N PRO A 155 -8.06 6.81 -7.52
CA PRO A 155 -9.43 7.33 -7.44
C PRO A 155 -10.12 7.11 -6.09
N ASP A 156 -9.72 6.07 -5.35
CA ASP A 156 -10.29 5.71 -4.04
C ASP A 156 -9.47 6.28 -2.85
N PHE A 157 -8.38 7.01 -3.12
CA PHE A 157 -7.54 7.65 -2.10
C PHE A 157 -7.95 9.12 -1.89
#